data_AF-A0A955X2N5-F1
#
_entry.id   AF-A0A955X2N5-F1
#
_cell.length_a   1.000
_cell.length_b   1.000
_cell.length_c   1.000
_cell.angle_alpha   90.00
_cell.angle_beta   90.00
_cell.angle_gamma   90.00
#
_symmetry.space_group_name_H-M   'P 1'
#
loop_
_entity.id
_entity.type
_entity.pdbx_description
1 polymer ?
#
loop_
_entity_poly.entity_id
_entity_poly.type
_entity_poly.pdbx_seq_one_letter_code
_entity_poly.pdbx_strand_id
1 'polypeptide(L)'
;MDAQIILLGYALLSNVAISVLPHEPAVIGAGAELGIWPTALIATAGTLLAAGVDLWLFAPALARRGGNATGLLARMLAGFARAPFAVLVLASLTPLPFWPFKALAFASGYPRVRYLAAVAVGRLPRYALLAWLGQTLALPWWAIVGTSLLLVAASLLVPNKASPTPSAPAREEDPVMKNEQEHQTAKRTTQSLTAPWEKANLPRMARALPAWVTPDHLTGLGIFAAFMIGGGYVLAHLSPYWMLLSVVGLIVHWFGDSLDGTLARVRKMERERYGYYVDRTADAISTVVIGLGLGLSPLVHLPVAMMLTIGYLLLQLYAEICAYTSKKFPLSFGRLGPTEVRIVLGLITLGLVFWQPAPFLFMGVSLTVVDVALGTLSVGLLITFLTASAKEARLLDAQDRARWVQPLTSSGFTIAIDSQDLED
;
A
#
# COMPACT_ATOMS: atom_id res chain seq x y z
N MET A 1 -29.47 1.57 11.48
CA MET A 1 -28.39 0.90 12.24
C MET A 1 -27.07 0.99 11.47
N ASP A 2 -27.11 0.86 10.13
CA ASP A 2 -25.91 0.84 9.28
C ASP A 2 -25.07 2.13 9.31
N ALA A 3 -25.70 3.31 9.21
CA ALA A 3 -24.97 4.59 9.21
C ALA A 3 -24.20 4.87 10.51
N GLN A 4 -24.72 4.41 11.67
CA GLN A 4 -24.05 4.54 12.96
C GLN A 4 -22.80 3.67 13.05
N ILE A 5 -22.89 2.43 12.54
CA ILE A 5 -21.78 1.48 12.50
C ILE A 5 -20.69 1.95 11.52
N ILE A 6 -21.11 2.46 10.36
CA ILE A 6 -20.20 3.03 9.35
C ILE A 6 -19.46 4.24 9.93
N LEU A 7 -20.16 5.17 10.59
CA LEU A 7 -19.53 6.32 11.24
C LEU A 7 -18.54 5.90 12.33
N LEU A 8 -18.91 4.91 13.16
CA LEU A 8 -18.04 4.39 14.21
C LEU A 8 -16.75 3.78 13.62
N GLY A 9 -16.88 2.93 12.60
CA GLY A 9 -15.75 2.29 11.93
C GLY A 9 -14.86 3.31 11.21
N TYR A 10 -15.46 4.30 10.53
CA TYR A 10 -14.73 5.38 9.89
C TYR A 10 -14.00 6.26 10.92
N ALA A 11 -14.66 6.63 12.01
CA ALA A 11 -14.07 7.42 13.10
C ALA A 11 -12.88 6.71 13.76
N LEU A 12 -12.96 5.39 13.92
CA LEU A 12 -11.85 4.56 14.38
C LEU A 12 -10.68 4.63 13.39
N LEU A 13 -10.89 4.26 12.13
CA LEU A 13 -9.85 4.21 11.10
C LEU A 13 -9.19 5.58 10.83
N SER A 14 -9.97 6.65 10.86
CA SER A 14 -9.50 8.03 10.63
C SER A 14 -8.75 8.65 11.82
N ASN A 15 -8.74 8.02 12.99
CA ASN A 15 -8.04 8.54 14.18
C ASN A 15 -6.89 7.65 14.69
N VAL A 16 -6.73 6.42 14.16
CA VAL A 16 -5.60 5.54 14.50
C VAL A 16 -4.30 6.08 13.89
N ALA A 17 -3.22 6.07 14.67
CA ALA A 17 -1.87 6.45 14.26
C ALA A 17 -1.75 7.87 13.65
N ILE A 18 -1.26 7.95 12.41
CA ILE A 18 -1.18 9.15 11.55
C ILE A 18 -2.14 8.88 10.38
N SER A 19 -3.45 8.90 10.64
CA SER A 19 -4.41 8.63 9.58
C SER A 19 -4.45 9.82 8.62
N VAL A 20 -4.40 9.52 7.32
CA VAL A 20 -4.49 10.48 6.21
C VAL A 20 -5.96 10.73 5.83
N LEU A 21 -6.90 10.01 6.46
CA LEU A 21 -8.32 10.10 6.15
C LEU A 21 -8.95 11.34 6.80
N PRO A 22 -9.69 12.17 6.02
CA PRO A 22 -10.29 13.39 6.51
C PRO A 22 -11.48 13.10 7.42
N HIS A 23 -11.27 13.21 8.73
CA HIS A 23 -12.28 12.88 9.72
C HIS A 23 -13.43 13.91 9.78
N GLU A 24 -13.10 15.19 9.70
CA GLU A 24 -14.03 16.29 9.92
C GLU A 24 -15.18 16.35 8.91
N PRO A 25 -14.97 16.20 7.58
CA PRO A 25 -16.06 16.19 6.62
C PRO A 25 -17.05 15.05 6.83
N ALA A 26 -16.58 13.87 7.27
CA ALA A 26 -17.43 12.73 7.56
C ALA A 26 -18.35 12.98 8.76
N VAL A 27 -17.85 13.65 9.81
CA VAL A 27 -18.65 14.04 10.98
C VAL A 27 -19.69 15.10 10.61
N ILE A 28 -19.34 16.05 9.74
CA ILE A 28 -20.29 17.05 9.21
C ILE A 28 -21.40 16.36 8.42
N GLY A 29 -21.06 15.45 7.50
CA GLY A 29 -22.05 14.69 6.71
C GLY A 29 -22.99 13.87 7.58
N ALA A 30 -22.43 13.12 8.53
CA ALA A 30 -23.22 12.32 9.45
C ALA A 30 -24.13 13.17 10.35
N GLY A 31 -23.73 14.41 10.67
CA GLY A 31 -24.56 15.35 11.43
C GLY A 31 -25.89 15.69 10.76
N ALA A 32 -25.93 15.74 9.42
CA ALA A 32 -27.15 15.97 8.66
C ALA A 32 -28.09 14.76 8.67
N GLU A 33 -27.56 13.54 8.72
CA GLU A 33 -28.35 12.29 8.64
C GLU A 33 -28.76 11.73 10.00
N LEU A 34 -27.85 11.75 10.99
CA LEU A 34 -28.02 11.12 12.30
C LEU A 34 -28.35 12.14 13.41
N GLY A 35 -28.25 13.44 13.11
CA GLY A 35 -28.42 14.52 14.07
C GLY A 35 -27.18 14.76 14.95
N ILE A 36 -27.22 15.83 15.75
CA ILE A 36 -26.07 16.38 16.47
C ILE A 36 -25.50 15.40 17.50
N TRP A 37 -26.34 14.99 18.47
CA TRP A 37 -25.90 14.19 19.61
C TRP A 37 -25.50 12.76 19.25
N PRO A 38 -26.26 12.02 18.41
CA PRO A 38 -25.85 10.68 17.99
C PRO A 38 -24.52 10.70 17.23
N THR A 39 -24.34 11.63 16.31
CA THR A 39 -23.09 11.81 15.56
C THR A 39 -21.91 12.12 16.48
N ALA A 40 -22.08 13.09 17.39
CA ALA A 40 -21.02 13.49 18.32
C ALA A 40 -20.60 12.34 19.25
N LEU A 41 -21.55 11.59 19.79
CA LEU A 41 -21.28 10.45 20.67
C LEU A 41 -20.58 9.31 19.93
N ILE A 42 -21.04 8.97 18.72
CA ILE A 42 -20.47 7.88 17.91
C ILE A 42 -19.06 8.23 17.43
N ALA A 43 -18.86 9.45 16.91
CA ALA A 43 -17.54 9.90 16.47
C ALA A 43 -16.55 9.98 17.65
N THR A 44 -17.02 10.41 18.83
CA THR A 44 -16.21 10.43 20.06
C THR A 44 -15.85 9.00 20.47
N ALA A 45 -16.81 8.07 20.47
CA ALA A 45 -16.56 6.66 20.78
C ALA A 45 -15.51 6.04 19.85
N GLY A 46 -15.63 6.27 18.53
CA GLY A 46 -14.63 5.80 17.56
C GLY A 46 -13.24 6.39 17.79
N THR A 47 -13.17 7.69 18.13
CA THR A 47 -11.91 8.36 18.47
C THR A 47 -11.27 7.81 19.76
N LEU A 48 -12.08 7.47 20.77
CA LEU A 48 -11.61 6.86 22.01
C LEU A 48 -11.10 5.43 21.80
N LEU A 49 -11.77 4.65 20.95
CA LEU A 49 -11.31 3.33 20.54
C LEU A 49 -9.97 3.41 19.80
N ALA A 50 -9.83 4.37 18.86
CA ALA A 50 -8.58 4.63 18.17
C ALA A 50 -7.45 4.99 19.16
N ALA A 51 -7.72 5.92 20.07
CA ALA A 51 -6.80 6.32 21.12
C ALA A 51 -6.38 5.14 22.03
N GLY A 52 -7.27 4.19 22.30
CA GLY A 52 -6.97 2.95 23.01
C GLY A 52 -6.06 2.01 22.21
N VAL A 53 -6.32 1.84 20.91
CA VAL A 53 -5.48 1.06 19.99
C VAL A 53 -4.07 1.66 19.92
N ASP A 54 -3.96 2.98 19.85
CA ASP A 54 -2.68 3.68 19.81
C ASP A 54 -1.86 3.54 21.10
N LEU A 55 -2.54 3.60 22.25
CA LEU A 55 -1.92 3.33 23.55
C LEU A 55 -1.39 1.90 23.63
N TRP A 56 -2.05 0.94 22.97
CA TRP A 56 -1.60 -0.44 22.93
C TRP A 56 -0.42 -0.64 21.97
N LEU A 57 -0.47 -0.04 20.77
CA LEU A 57 0.54 -0.19 19.72
C LEU A 57 1.83 0.59 20.00
N PHE A 58 1.73 1.87 20.37
CA PHE A 58 2.88 2.80 20.34
C PHE A 58 3.48 3.09 21.72
N ALA A 59 2.70 3.01 22.80
CA ALA A 59 3.21 3.29 24.14
C ALA A 59 4.39 2.38 24.56
N PRO A 60 4.38 1.06 24.27
CA PRO A 60 5.50 0.17 24.63
C PRO A 60 6.80 0.49 23.86
N ALA A 61 6.69 0.96 22.62
CA ALA A 61 7.84 1.29 21.78
C ALA A 61 8.49 2.62 22.20
N LEU A 62 7.68 3.62 22.58
CA LEU A 62 8.18 4.92 23.04
C LEU A 62 8.75 4.88 24.47
N ALA A 63 8.14 4.10 25.37
CA ALA A 63 8.60 4.00 26.76
C ALA A 63 10.01 3.38 26.89
N ARG A 64 10.45 2.56 25.92
CA ARG A 64 11.79 1.96 25.89
C ARG A 64 12.88 2.92 25.41
N ARG A 65 12.51 4.06 24.83
CA ARG A 65 13.41 5.04 24.22
C ARG A 65 13.54 6.27 25.13
N GLY A 66 13.89 6.05 26.40
CA GLY A 66 14.15 7.10 27.40
C GLY A 66 15.47 7.83 27.12
N GLY A 67 15.53 8.61 26.04
CA GLY A 67 16.65 9.49 25.73
C GLY A 67 16.43 10.90 26.28
N ASN A 68 17.51 11.58 26.68
CA ASN A 68 17.48 12.98 27.11
C ASN A 68 16.93 13.86 25.97
N ALA A 69 15.70 14.36 26.12
CA ALA A 69 15.10 15.30 25.18
C ALA A 69 15.89 16.61 25.18
N THR A 70 16.38 17.05 24.03
CA THR A 70 17.13 18.32 23.88
C THR A 70 16.35 19.33 23.03
N GLY A 71 16.51 20.62 23.34
CA GLY A 71 15.95 21.72 22.55
C GLY A 71 14.43 21.92 22.68
N LEU A 72 13.73 22.05 21.54
CA LEU A 72 12.30 22.39 21.46
C LEU A 72 11.41 21.35 22.16
N LEU A 73 11.74 20.07 22.05
CA LEU A 73 11.00 18.98 22.68
C LEU A 73 11.02 19.08 24.21
N ALA A 74 12.15 19.48 24.81
CA ALA A 74 12.27 19.69 26.25
C ALA A 74 11.40 20.86 26.74
N ARG A 75 11.30 21.94 25.96
CA ARG A 75 10.42 23.09 26.26
C ARG A 75 8.94 22.71 26.14
N MET A 76 8.57 21.93 25.12
CA MET A 76 7.20 21.42 24.96
C MET A 76 6.80 20.46 26.08
N LEU A 77 7.72 19.57 26.51
CA LEU A 77 7.52 18.69 27.66
C LEU A 77 7.37 19.47 28.97
N ALA A 78 8.20 20.49 29.20
CA ALA A 78 8.11 21.35 30.38
C ALA A 78 6.80 22.15 30.42
N GLY A 79 6.32 22.63 29.27
CA GLY A 79 5.02 23.28 29.14
C GLY A 79 3.85 22.31 29.37
N PHE A 80 3.93 21.11 28.80
CA PHE A 80 2.92 20.06 28.96
C PHE A 80 2.80 19.58 30.42
N ALA A 81 3.92 19.47 31.14
CA ALA A 81 3.94 19.00 32.52
C ALA A 81 3.17 19.90 33.50
N ARG A 82 2.98 21.19 33.20
CA ARG A 82 2.25 22.14 34.07
C ARG A 82 0.74 21.87 34.12
N ALA A 83 0.14 21.49 32.99
CA ALA A 83 -1.31 21.28 32.89
C ALA A 83 -1.67 20.27 31.79
N PRO A 84 -1.23 19.00 31.91
CA PRO A 84 -1.31 18.01 30.84
C PRO A 84 -2.76 17.73 30.41
N PHE A 85 -3.70 17.71 31.36
CA PHE A 85 -5.12 17.50 31.07
C PHE A 85 -5.72 18.65 30.25
N ALA A 86 -5.49 19.90 30.68
CA ALA A 86 -6.03 21.07 29.99
C ALA A 86 -5.43 21.23 28.59
N VAL A 87 -4.14 20.97 28.43
CA VAL A 87 -3.47 20.99 27.13
C VAL A 87 -4.09 19.95 26.18
N LEU A 88 -4.35 18.73 26.65
CA LEU A 88 -5.00 17.69 25.85
C LEU A 88 -6.45 18.04 25.48
N VAL A 89 -7.22 18.61 26.41
CA VAL A 89 -8.60 19.08 26.14
C VAL A 89 -8.60 20.20 25.10
N LEU A 90 -7.75 21.22 25.26
CA LEU A 90 -7.68 22.33 24.31
C LEU A 90 -7.17 21.88 22.94
N ALA A 91 -6.17 21.02 22.89
CA ALA A 91 -5.65 20.46 21.64
C ALA A 91 -6.67 19.56 20.92
N SER A 92 -7.54 18.86 21.66
CA SER A 92 -8.59 18.02 21.06
C SER A 92 -9.85 18.81 20.66
N LEU A 93 -10.11 19.93 21.34
CA LEU A 93 -11.19 20.87 21.00
C LEU A 93 -10.88 21.67 19.74
N THR A 94 -9.62 22.04 19.53
CA THR A 94 -9.17 22.85 18.38
C THR A 94 -8.88 22.00 17.14
N PRO A 95 -8.85 22.59 15.93
CA PRO A 95 -8.47 21.90 14.69
C PRO A 95 -6.95 21.67 14.57
N LEU A 96 -6.20 21.77 15.68
CA LEU A 96 -4.76 21.60 15.67
C LEU A 96 -4.38 20.12 15.43
N PRO A 97 -3.22 19.85 14.81
CA PRO A 97 -2.69 18.49 14.71
C PRO A 97 -2.54 17.88 16.11
N PHE A 98 -3.24 16.77 16.36
CA PHE A 98 -3.29 16.16 17.69
C PHE A 98 -2.09 15.24 17.99
N TRP A 99 -1.38 14.78 16.95
CA TRP A 99 -0.24 13.86 17.04
C TRP A 99 0.90 14.34 17.97
N PRO A 100 1.36 15.61 17.94
CA PRO A 100 2.41 16.08 18.83
C PRO A 100 2.03 15.94 20.32
N PHE A 101 0.78 16.24 20.66
CA PHE A 101 0.29 16.17 22.04
C PHE A 101 0.10 14.72 22.52
N LYS A 102 -0.33 13.84 21.62
CA LYS A 102 -0.39 12.39 21.84
C LYS A 102 1.01 11.81 22.09
N ALA A 103 2.01 12.22 21.30
CA ALA A 103 3.40 11.81 21.50
C ALA A 103 3.95 12.32 22.86
N LEU A 104 3.66 13.56 23.24
CA LEU A 104 4.03 14.11 24.55
C LEU A 104 3.40 13.33 25.71
N ALA A 105 2.11 13.01 25.62
CA ALA A 105 1.40 12.24 26.65
C ALA A 105 1.97 10.83 26.82
N PHE A 106 2.38 10.18 25.72
CA PHE A 106 3.00 8.85 25.75
C PHE A 106 4.43 8.91 26.30
N ALA A 107 5.21 9.89 25.87
CA ALA A 107 6.58 10.10 26.34
C ALA A 107 6.65 10.45 27.83
N SER A 108 5.67 11.17 28.36
CA SER A 108 5.61 11.53 29.78
C SER A 108 4.98 10.46 30.68
N GLY A 109 4.59 9.30 30.13
CA GLY A 109 3.92 8.24 30.88
C GLY A 109 2.56 8.65 31.47
N TYR A 110 1.81 9.53 30.79
CA TYR A 110 0.57 10.07 31.33
C TYR A 110 -0.51 8.99 31.54
N PRO A 111 -1.29 9.01 32.63
CA PRO A 111 -2.25 7.94 32.93
C PRO A 111 -3.31 7.76 31.84
N ARG A 112 -3.48 6.50 31.39
CA ARG A 112 -4.37 6.13 30.26
C ARG A 112 -5.81 6.64 30.43
N VAL A 113 -6.38 6.48 31.62
CA VAL A 113 -7.76 6.90 31.91
C VAL A 113 -7.91 8.43 31.82
N ARG A 114 -6.93 9.18 32.34
CA ARG A 114 -6.96 10.65 32.29
C ARG A 114 -6.74 11.17 30.87
N TYR A 115 -5.92 10.48 30.09
CA TYR A 115 -5.74 10.77 28.66
C TYR A 115 -7.05 10.58 27.88
N LEU A 116 -7.70 9.42 28.01
CA LEU A 116 -8.97 9.13 27.34
C LEU A 116 -10.08 10.11 27.78
N ALA A 117 -10.14 10.46 29.07
CA ALA A 117 -11.06 11.47 29.57
C ALA A 117 -10.80 12.85 28.94
N ALA A 118 -9.54 13.28 28.84
CA ALA A 118 -9.20 14.55 28.21
C ALA A 118 -9.59 14.59 26.73
N VAL A 119 -9.36 13.49 26.01
CA VAL A 119 -9.78 13.33 24.61
C VAL A 119 -11.31 13.39 24.49
N ALA A 120 -12.05 12.68 25.34
CA ALA A 120 -13.52 12.70 25.33
C ALA A 120 -14.07 14.12 25.56
N VAL A 121 -13.53 14.81 26.58
CA VAL A 121 -13.98 16.15 26.98
C VAL A 121 -13.72 17.20 25.89
N GLY A 122 -12.62 17.11 25.13
CA GLY A 122 -12.38 18.05 24.04
C GLY A 122 -13.02 17.66 22.70
N ARG A 123 -13.08 16.36 22.38
CA ARG A 123 -13.65 15.88 21.10
C ARG A 123 -15.16 15.95 21.03
N LEU A 124 -15.86 15.67 22.13
CA LEU A 124 -17.32 15.66 22.15
C LEU A 124 -17.94 17.03 21.82
N PRO A 125 -17.50 18.15 22.41
CA PRO A 125 -17.97 19.49 22.02
C PRO A 125 -17.62 19.84 20.58
N ARG A 126 -16.41 19.47 20.13
CA ARG A 126 -15.97 19.71 18.75
C ARG A 126 -16.85 18.97 17.74
N TYR A 127 -17.12 17.69 17.97
CA TYR A 127 -17.96 16.89 17.07
C TYR A 127 -19.43 17.31 17.14
N ALA A 128 -19.92 17.76 18.29
CA ALA A 128 -21.24 18.38 18.37
C ALA A 128 -21.34 19.65 17.51
N LEU A 129 -20.30 20.49 17.52
CA LEU A 129 -20.25 21.69 16.67
C LEU A 129 -20.17 21.35 15.18
N LEU A 130 -19.36 20.36 14.80
CA LEU A 130 -19.27 19.90 13.41
C LEU A 130 -20.58 19.24 12.93
N ALA A 131 -21.24 18.47 13.79
CA ALA A 131 -22.52 17.84 13.46
C ALA A 131 -23.64 18.89 13.34
N TRP A 132 -23.63 19.93 14.19
CA TRP A 132 -24.53 21.09 14.07
C TRP A 132 -24.29 21.87 12.77
N LEU A 133 -23.02 22.04 12.39
CA LEU A 133 -22.66 22.65 11.11
C LEU A 133 -23.22 21.84 9.91
N GLY A 134 -23.16 20.51 10.00
CA GLY A 134 -23.75 19.61 9.01
C GLY A 134 -25.27 19.76 8.89
N GLN A 135 -25.96 19.82 10.03
CA GLN A 135 -27.41 19.98 10.07
C GLN A 135 -27.88 21.34 9.56
N THR A 136 -27.12 22.41 9.81
CA THR A 136 -27.48 23.78 9.39
C THR A 136 -27.16 24.07 7.94
N LEU A 137 -26.06 23.53 7.41
CA LEU A 137 -25.63 23.79 6.03
C LEU A 137 -26.18 22.79 5.00
N ALA A 138 -26.71 21.64 5.45
CA ALA A 138 -27.24 20.57 4.60
C ALA A 138 -26.36 20.30 3.37
N LEU A 139 -25.04 20.19 3.60
CA LEU A 139 -24.06 20.11 2.53
C LEU A 139 -24.31 18.85 1.68
N PRO A 140 -24.38 18.99 0.34
CA PRO A 140 -24.57 17.83 -0.51
C PRO A 140 -23.34 16.93 -0.46
N TRP A 141 -23.55 15.61 -0.61
CA TRP A 141 -22.50 14.60 -0.46
C TRP A 141 -21.26 14.85 -1.35
N TRP A 142 -21.44 15.45 -2.54
CA TRP A 142 -20.34 15.82 -3.43
C TRP A 142 -19.42 16.90 -2.86
N ALA A 143 -19.96 17.83 -2.05
CA ALA A 143 -19.17 18.88 -1.40
C ALA A 143 -18.30 18.28 -0.29
N ILE A 144 -18.85 17.29 0.44
CA ILE A 144 -18.13 16.56 1.50
C ILE A 144 -17.00 15.72 0.89
N VAL A 145 -17.28 14.98 -0.17
CA VAL A 145 -16.27 14.19 -0.90
C VAL A 145 -15.22 15.11 -1.55
N GLY A 146 -15.65 16.21 -2.18
CA GLY A 146 -14.75 17.19 -2.78
C GLY A 146 -13.81 17.83 -1.77
N THR A 147 -14.32 18.25 -0.61
CA THR A 147 -13.50 18.81 0.48
C THR A 147 -12.54 17.76 1.05
N SER A 148 -12.99 16.51 1.18
CA SER A 148 -12.16 15.40 1.64
C SER A 148 -10.99 15.13 0.69
N LEU A 149 -11.25 15.09 -0.62
CA LEU A 149 -10.23 14.92 -1.65
C LEU A 149 -9.26 16.11 -1.71
N LEU A 150 -9.76 17.34 -1.54
CA LEU A 150 -8.93 18.54 -1.47
C LEU A 150 -7.99 18.53 -0.26
N LEU A 151 -8.45 18.07 0.91
CA LEU A 151 -7.60 17.94 2.10
C LEU A 151 -6.51 16.88 1.91
N VAL A 152 -6.85 15.75 1.28
CA VAL A 152 -5.85 14.73 0.93
C VAL A 152 -4.84 15.30 -0.08
N ALA A 153 -5.30 15.95 -1.15
CA ALA A 153 -4.42 16.59 -2.13
C ALA A 153 -3.53 17.67 -1.50
N ALA A 154 -4.07 18.51 -0.61
CA ALA A 154 -3.31 19.54 0.11
C ALA A 154 -2.25 18.93 1.03
N SER A 155 -2.53 17.81 1.70
CA SER A 155 -1.54 17.09 2.52
C SER A 155 -0.41 16.45 1.69
N LEU A 156 -0.70 16.08 0.44
CA LEU A 156 0.30 15.59 -0.53
C LEU A 156 1.08 16.73 -1.22
N LEU A 157 0.50 17.92 -1.30
CA LEU A 157 1.10 19.12 -1.91
C LEU A 157 2.01 19.91 -0.98
N VAL A 158 2.23 19.47 0.27
CA VAL A 158 3.23 20.06 1.15
C VAL A 158 4.60 19.92 0.46
N PRO A 159 5.20 21.02 -0.03
CA PRO A 159 6.45 20.92 -0.75
C PRO A 159 7.50 20.42 0.23
N ASN A 160 8.04 19.23 -0.03
CA ASN A 160 9.26 18.81 0.62
C ASN A 160 10.34 19.78 0.12
N LYS A 161 10.62 20.85 0.87
CA LYS A 161 11.88 21.57 0.69
C LYS A 161 12.97 20.58 1.04
N ALA A 162 13.39 19.81 0.05
CA ALA A 162 14.63 19.09 0.09
C ALA A 162 15.70 20.16 0.34
N SER A 163 16.18 20.23 1.58
CA SER A 163 17.42 20.93 1.88
C SER A 163 18.44 20.36 0.90
N PRO A 164 19.12 21.16 0.07
CA PRO A 164 20.24 20.64 -0.70
C PRO A 164 21.26 20.15 0.32
N THR A 165 21.40 18.84 0.43
CA THR A 165 22.52 18.24 1.15
C THR A 165 23.78 18.78 0.50
N PRO A 166 24.75 19.30 1.28
CA PRO A 166 26.04 19.66 0.71
C PRO A 166 26.58 18.42 0.01
N SER A 167 26.96 18.56 -1.26
CA SER A 167 27.67 17.52 -1.99
C SER A 167 28.88 17.12 -1.17
N ALA A 168 28.78 15.98 -0.48
CA ALA A 168 29.91 15.38 0.21
C ALA A 168 31.00 15.14 -0.84
N PRO A 169 32.26 15.44 -0.54
CA PRO A 169 33.36 15.14 -1.46
C PRO A 169 33.33 13.64 -1.74
N ALA A 170 33.55 13.28 -3.01
CA ALA A 170 33.54 11.91 -3.51
C ALA A 170 34.35 11.00 -2.57
N ARG A 171 33.64 10.31 -1.67
CA ARG A 171 34.18 9.15 -0.97
C ARG A 171 34.23 8.03 -2.00
N GLU A 172 35.38 7.37 -2.07
CA GLU A 172 35.56 6.13 -2.82
C GLU A 172 34.31 5.27 -2.74
N GLU A 173 33.79 4.92 -3.91
CA GLU A 173 32.56 4.17 -4.06
C GLU A 173 32.62 2.91 -3.19
N ASP A 174 31.76 2.85 -2.16
CA ASP A 174 31.65 1.69 -1.28
C ASP A 174 31.51 0.41 -2.14
N PRO A 175 32.28 -0.66 -1.87
CA PRO A 175 32.21 -1.93 -2.62
C PRO A 175 30.83 -2.62 -2.54
N VAL A 176 29.92 -2.09 -1.71
CA VAL A 176 28.51 -2.46 -1.63
C VAL A 176 27.72 -1.92 -2.85
N MET A 177 27.98 -0.69 -3.29
CA MET A 177 27.27 -0.04 -4.40
C MET A 177 27.70 -0.58 -5.77
N LYS A 178 28.97 -0.95 -5.92
CA LYS A 178 29.47 -1.61 -7.13
C LYS A 178 28.89 -3.03 -7.30
N ASN A 179 28.64 -3.71 -6.19
CA ASN A 179 27.96 -5.01 -6.20
C ASN A 179 26.47 -4.89 -6.52
N GLU A 180 25.77 -3.82 -6.12
CA GLU A 180 24.37 -3.59 -6.54
C GLU A 180 24.22 -3.45 -8.06
N GLN A 181 25.27 -2.98 -8.76
CA GLN A 181 25.28 -2.77 -10.22
C GLN A 181 25.52 -4.05 -11.02
N GLU A 182 26.25 -5.04 -10.50
CA GLU A 182 26.33 -6.39 -11.12
C GLU A 182 25.13 -7.29 -10.76
N HIS A 183 24.38 -6.95 -9.71
CA HIS A 183 23.40 -7.82 -9.04
C HIS A 183 22.05 -8.02 -9.73
N GLN A 184 21.76 -7.33 -10.85
CA GLN A 184 20.47 -7.49 -11.56
C GLN A 184 20.55 -8.37 -12.82
N THR A 185 21.74 -8.85 -13.18
CA THR A 185 21.94 -9.85 -14.25
C THR A 185 21.67 -11.28 -13.77
N ALA A 186 20.77 -11.45 -12.80
CA ALA A 186 20.29 -12.78 -12.43
C ALA A 186 19.39 -13.29 -13.56
N LYS A 187 19.99 -14.11 -14.43
CA LYS A 187 19.38 -14.84 -15.56
C LYS A 187 17.93 -15.25 -15.22
N ARG A 188 16.96 -14.44 -15.65
CA ARG A 188 15.52 -14.66 -15.47
C ARG A 188 15.13 -15.90 -16.30
N THR A 189 15.33 -17.09 -15.76
CA THR A 189 14.91 -18.35 -16.39
C THR A 189 13.42 -18.53 -16.18
N THR A 190 12.61 -17.74 -16.89
CA THR A 190 11.18 -18.00 -17.03
C THR A 190 11.00 -19.32 -17.79
N GLN A 191 10.65 -20.38 -17.05
CA GLN A 191 10.22 -21.66 -17.62
C GLN A 191 8.69 -21.63 -17.86
N SER A 192 8.20 -20.58 -18.54
CA SER A 192 6.77 -20.50 -18.92
C SER A 192 6.52 -21.22 -20.24
N LEU A 193 5.27 -21.61 -20.49
CA LEU A 193 4.87 -22.31 -21.72
C LEU A 193 5.08 -21.44 -22.98
N THR A 194 4.86 -20.13 -22.84
CA THR A 194 4.97 -19.12 -23.88
C THR A 194 6.39 -18.56 -24.03
N ALA A 195 7.29 -18.79 -23.05
CA ALA A 195 8.65 -18.27 -23.07
C ALA A 195 9.45 -18.59 -24.36
N PRO A 196 9.38 -19.80 -24.95
CA PRO A 196 10.09 -20.08 -26.21
C PRO A 196 9.59 -19.22 -27.37
N TRP A 197 8.26 -19.04 -27.45
CA TRP A 197 7.64 -18.23 -28.49
C TRP A 197 7.95 -16.74 -28.30
N GLU A 198 7.87 -16.24 -27.07
CA GLU A 198 8.18 -14.85 -26.74
C GLU A 198 9.63 -14.48 -27.06
N LYS A 199 10.59 -15.34 -26.66
CA LYS A 199 12.02 -15.14 -26.96
C LYS A 199 12.29 -15.07 -28.46
N ALA A 200 11.53 -15.80 -29.28
CA ALA A 200 11.70 -15.78 -30.73
C ALA A 200 11.03 -14.56 -31.40
N ASN A 201 9.89 -14.11 -30.90
CA ASN A 201 9.03 -13.15 -31.61
C ASN A 201 9.07 -11.72 -31.05
N LEU A 202 9.14 -11.52 -29.73
CA LEU A 202 9.16 -10.17 -29.15
C LEU A 202 10.33 -9.31 -29.68
N PRO A 203 11.57 -9.82 -29.85
CA PRO A 203 12.65 -9.04 -30.43
C PRO A 203 12.45 -8.68 -31.91
N ARG A 204 11.64 -9.46 -32.65
CA ARG A 204 11.28 -9.14 -34.05
C ARG A 204 10.24 -8.03 -34.08
N MET A 205 9.21 -8.15 -33.24
CA MET A 205 8.16 -7.13 -33.08
C MET A 205 8.76 -5.80 -32.62
N ALA A 206 9.66 -5.82 -31.62
CA ALA A 206 10.34 -4.64 -31.12
C ALA A 206 11.20 -3.94 -32.20
N ARG A 207 11.85 -4.71 -33.08
CA ARG A 207 12.63 -4.15 -34.21
C ARG A 207 11.76 -3.56 -35.31
N ALA A 208 10.53 -4.06 -35.47
CA ALA A 208 9.57 -3.55 -36.46
C ALA A 208 8.87 -2.26 -36.01
N LEU A 209 8.92 -1.90 -34.72
CA LEU A 209 8.31 -0.68 -34.22
C LEU A 209 8.98 0.58 -34.80
N PRO A 210 8.19 1.62 -35.15
CA PRO A 210 8.73 2.89 -35.64
C PRO A 210 9.78 3.49 -34.71
N ALA A 211 10.77 4.19 -35.27
CA ALA A 211 11.89 4.75 -34.52
C ALA A 211 11.47 5.72 -33.39
N TRP A 212 10.32 6.40 -33.52
CA TRP A 212 9.80 7.33 -32.52
C TRP A 212 9.14 6.66 -31.31
N VAL A 213 8.78 5.36 -31.39
CA VAL A 213 8.16 4.65 -30.26
C VAL A 213 9.22 4.37 -29.19
N THR A 214 8.99 4.81 -27.97
CA THR A 214 9.90 4.57 -26.83
C THR A 214 9.31 3.54 -25.87
N PRO A 215 10.12 2.92 -24.99
CA PRO A 215 9.60 2.06 -23.92
C PRO A 215 8.52 2.76 -23.06
N ASP A 216 8.71 4.05 -22.76
CA ASP A 216 7.76 4.83 -21.95
C ASP A 216 6.39 4.96 -22.64
N HIS A 217 6.36 5.06 -23.98
CA HIS A 217 5.10 5.02 -24.73
C HIS A 217 4.39 3.67 -24.60
N LEU A 218 5.14 2.56 -24.56
CA LEU A 218 4.58 1.21 -24.40
C LEU A 218 4.06 0.98 -22.98
N THR A 219 4.75 1.48 -21.96
CA THR A 219 4.24 1.42 -20.58
C THR A 219 2.99 2.30 -20.43
N GLY A 220 2.97 3.49 -21.01
CA GLY A 220 1.77 4.34 -21.08
C GLY A 220 0.60 3.66 -21.81
N LEU A 221 0.89 2.93 -22.89
CA LEU A 221 -0.09 2.11 -23.61
C LEU A 221 -0.64 0.98 -22.73
N GLY A 222 0.21 0.34 -21.92
CA GLY A 222 -0.21 -0.67 -20.94
C GLY A 222 -1.20 -0.12 -19.92
N ILE A 223 -0.91 1.05 -19.33
CA ILE A 223 -1.82 1.73 -18.40
C ILE A 223 -3.14 2.09 -19.08
N PHE A 224 -3.09 2.66 -20.29
CA PHE A 224 -4.30 2.97 -21.06
C PHE A 224 -5.13 1.70 -21.32
N ALA A 225 -4.48 0.60 -21.66
CA ALA A 225 -5.14 -0.68 -21.86
C ALA A 225 -5.78 -1.21 -20.56
N ALA A 226 -5.19 -0.96 -19.39
CA ALA A 226 -5.81 -1.27 -18.11
C ALA A 226 -7.15 -0.54 -17.92
N PHE A 227 -7.22 0.75 -18.30
CA PHE A 227 -8.48 1.50 -18.33
C PHE A 227 -9.47 0.96 -19.37
N MET A 228 -9.02 0.50 -20.54
CA MET A 228 -9.88 -0.18 -21.51
C MET A 228 -10.47 -1.47 -20.93
N ILE A 229 -9.66 -2.26 -20.21
CA ILE A 229 -10.09 -3.50 -19.55
C ILE A 229 -11.14 -3.21 -18.50
N GLY A 230 -10.84 -2.30 -17.56
CA GLY A 230 -11.76 -1.93 -16.49
C GLY A 230 -13.04 -1.29 -17.04
N GLY A 231 -12.91 -0.40 -18.04
CA GLY A 231 -14.02 0.23 -18.73
C GLY A 231 -14.93 -0.77 -19.44
N GLY A 232 -14.37 -1.76 -20.14
CA GLY A 232 -15.14 -2.83 -20.78
C GLY A 232 -15.93 -3.69 -19.79
N TYR A 233 -15.37 -3.96 -18.60
CA TYR A 233 -16.07 -4.65 -17.52
C TYR A 233 -17.21 -3.80 -16.94
N VAL A 234 -17.00 -2.51 -16.70
CA VAL A 234 -18.05 -1.62 -16.21
C VAL A 234 -19.16 -1.45 -17.26
N LEU A 235 -18.80 -1.30 -18.53
CA LEU A 235 -19.76 -1.15 -19.62
C LEU A 235 -20.56 -2.43 -19.88
N ALA A 236 -20.18 -3.57 -19.31
CA ALA A 236 -20.96 -4.81 -19.38
C ALA A 236 -22.36 -4.67 -18.75
N HIS A 237 -22.59 -3.66 -17.90
CA HIS A 237 -23.94 -3.28 -17.44
C HIS A 237 -24.89 -2.90 -18.58
N LEU A 238 -24.35 -2.33 -19.67
CA LEU A 238 -25.13 -1.95 -20.85
C LEU A 238 -25.36 -3.13 -21.79
N SER A 239 -24.32 -3.95 -21.97
CA SER A 239 -24.36 -5.15 -22.81
C SER A 239 -23.14 -6.02 -22.55
N PRO A 240 -23.28 -7.37 -22.47
CA PRO A 240 -22.15 -8.29 -22.33
C PRO A 240 -21.07 -8.13 -23.42
N TYR A 241 -21.44 -7.65 -24.62
CA TYR A 241 -20.49 -7.43 -25.71
C TYR A 241 -19.41 -6.39 -25.41
N TRP A 242 -19.63 -5.49 -24.44
CA TRP A 242 -18.58 -4.57 -23.99
C TRP A 242 -17.38 -5.28 -23.35
N MET A 243 -17.53 -6.53 -22.90
CA MET A 243 -16.39 -7.33 -22.45
C MET A 243 -15.42 -7.66 -23.59
N LEU A 244 -15.82 -7.54 -24.87
CA LEU A 244 -14.89 -7.60 -25.99
C LEU A 244 -13.87 -6.45 -25.95
N LEU A 245 -14.27 -5.28 -25.46
CA LEU A 245 -13.33 -4.18 -25.18
C LEU A 245 -12.28 -4.61 -24.15
N SER A 246 -12.69 -5.37 -23.14
CA SER A 246 -11.75 -5.93 -22.15
C SER A 246 -10.83 -6.98 -22.75
N VAL A 247 -11.31 -7.83 -23.65
CA VAL A 247 -10.46 -8.79 -24.39
C VAL A 247 -9.44 -8.06 -25.25
N VAL A 248 -9.86 -7.04 -26.02
CA VAL A 248 -8.95 -6.20 -26.81
C VAL A 248 -7.95 -5.49 -25.89
N GLY A 249 -8.43 -4.93 -24.78
CA GLY A 249 -7.59 -4.29 -23.77
C GLY A 249 -6.54 -5.24 -23.20
N LEU A 250 -6.86 -6.51 -22.92
CA LEU A 250 -5.88 -7.50 -22.46
C LEU A 250 -4.78 -7.77 -23.49
N ILE A 251 -5.12 -7.79 -24.78
CA ILE A 251 -4.14 -7.94 -25.87
C ILE A 251 -3.23 -6.71 -25.93
N VAL A 252 -3.79 -5.50 -25.87
CA VAL A 252 -3.02 -4.25 -25.89
C VAL A 252 -2.13 -4.13 -24.64
N HIS A 253 -2.64 -4.52 -23.48
CA HIS A 253 -1.88 -4.52 -22.23
C HIS A 253 -0.72 -5.51 -22.29
N TRP A 254 -0.96 -6.73 -22.78
CA TRP A 254 0.11 -7.71 -23.00
C TRP A 254 1.16 -7.19 -23.98
N PHE A 255 0.73 -6.52 -25.06
CA PHE A 255 1.63 -5.95 -26.05
C PHE A 255 2.54 -4.87 -25.46
N GLY A 256 2.00 -3.94 -24.66
CA GLY A 256 2.78 -2.90 -23.99
C GLY A 256 3.81 -3.49 -23.02
N ASP A 257 3.34 -4.32 -22.09
CA ASP A 257 4.12 -4.95 -21.02
C ASP A 257 5.20 -5.92 -21.51
N SER A 258 4.94 -6.64 -22.60
CA SER A 258 5.92 -7.60 -23.14
C SER A 258 6.99 -6.91 -23.99
N LEU A 259 6.65 -5.77 -24.60
CA LEU A 259 7.53 -5.06 -25.53
C LEU A 259 8.32 -3.93 -24.90
N ASP A 260 7.90 -3.30 -23.79
CA ASP A 260 8.61 -2.14 -23.24
C ASP A 260 10.07 -2.48 -22.86
N GLY A 261 10.29 -3.50 -22.05
CA GLY A 261 11.62 -3.98 -21.67
C GLY A 261 12.34 -4.64 -22.83
N THR A 262 11.62 -5.28 -23.75
CA THR A 262 12.23 -5.89 -24.94
C THR A 262 12.75 -4.82 -25.91
N LEU A 263 12.01 -3.74 -26.08
CA LEU A 263 12.37 -2.60 -26.91
C LEU A 263 13.56 -1.86 -26.30
N ALA A 264 13.57 -1.66 -24.97
CA ALA A 264 14.70 -1.07 -24.26
C ALA A 264 16.00 -1.85 -24.53
N ARG A 265 15.94 -3.19 -24.46
CA ARG A 265 17.08 -4.08 -24.77
C ARG A 265 17.51 -4.03 -26.22
N VAL A 266 16.56 -4.16 -27.15
CA VAL A 266 16.82 -4.15 -28.60
C VAL A 266 17.47 -2.83 -29.04
N ARG A 267 17.05 -1.70 -28.46
CA ARG A 267 17.55 -0.37 -28.80
C ARG A 267 18.73 0.08 -27.94
N LYS A 268 19.16 -0.73 -26.96
CA LYS A 268 20.20 -0.38 -25.98
C LYS A 268 19.91 0.94 -25.25
N MET A 269 18.64 1.16 -24.93
CA MET A 269 18.15 2.33 -24.18
C MET A 269 17.69 1.92 -22.77
N GLU A 270 18.35 0.91 -22.21
CA GLU A 270 18.01 0.34 -20.91
C GLU A 270 18.31 1.35 -19.81
N ARG A 271 17.27 1.69 -19.05
CA ARG A 271 17.37 2.53 -17.85
C ARG A 271 16.92 1.69 -16.68
N GLU A 272 17.77 0.81 -16.17
CA GLU A 272 17.38 -0.26 -15.24
C GLU A 272 16.59 0.25 -14.02
N ARG A 273 17.12 1.24 -13.30
CA ARG A 273 16.46 1.79 -12.09
C ARG A 273 15.13 2.47 -12.41
N TYR A 274 15.11 3.28 -13.46
CA TYR A 274 13.92 4.04 -13.86
C TYR A 274 12.85 3.10 -14.43
N GLY A 275 13.24 2.24 -15.37
CA GLY A 275 12.36 1.25 -15.99
C GLY A 275 11.76 0.31 -14.97
N TYR A 276 12.56 -0.21 -14.02
CA TYR A 276 12.04 -1.03 -12.93
C TYR A 276 11.01 -0.29 -12.06
N TYR A 277 11.28 0.97 -11.69
CA TYR A 277 10.34 1.77 -10.91
C TYR A 277 9.03 2.02 -11.66
N VAL A 278 9.12 2.41 -12.93
CA VAL A 278 7.95 2.72 -13.77
C VAL A 278 7.14 1.45 -14.05
N ASP A 279 7.77 0.34 -14.40
CA ASP A 279 7.18 -1.00 -14.57
C ASP A 279 6.33 -1.38 -13.36
N ARG A 280 6.93 -1.34 -12.17
CA ARG A 280 6.24 -1.72 -10.92
C ARG A 280 5.11 -0.80 -10.54
N THR A 281 5.29 0.50 -10.75
CA THR A 281 4.24 1.47 -10.48
C THR A 281 3.08 1.30 -11.47
N ALA A 282 3.38 1.10 -12.75
CA ALA A 282 2.40 0.87 -13.80
C ALA A 282 1.61 -0.43 -13.58
N ASP A 283 2.27 -1.51 -13.16
CA ASP A 283 1.65 -2.78 -12.81
C ASP A 283 0.67 -2.64 -11.64
N ALA A 284 1.07 -1.94 -10.57
CA ALA A 284 0.23 -1.72 -9.40
C ALA A 284 -1.02 -0.91 -9.76
N ILE A 285 -0.86 0.18 -10.54
CA ILE A 285 -1.97 1.00 -11.02
C ILE A 285 -2.91 0.16 -11.89
N SER A 286 -2.35 -0.58 -12.86
CA SER A 286 -3.12 -1.39 -13.80
C SER A 286 -3.92 -2.48 -13.08
N THR A 287 -3.31 -3.14 -12.09
CA THR A 287 -3.96 -4.14 -11.24
C THR A 287 -5.17 -3.56 -10.51
N VAL A 288 -5.03 -2.37 -9.89
CA VAL A 288 -6.14 -1.71 -9.18
C VAL A 288 -7.25 -1.31 -10.13
N VAL A 289 -6.91 -0.71 -11.29
CA VAL A 289 -7.90 -0.28 -12.29
C VAL A 289 -8.69 -1.47 -12.83
N ILE A 290 -8.01 -2.56 -13.20
CA ILE A 290 -8.64 -3.78 -13.70
C ILE A 290 -9.51 -4.44 -12.63
N GLY A 291 -8.98 -4.58 -11.42
CA GLY A 291 -9.69 -5.17 -10.29
C GLY A 291 -10.94 -4.38 -9.89
N LEU A 292 -10.85 -3.05 -9.88
CA LEU A 292 -11.98 -2.17 -9.61
C LEU A 292 -13.02 -2.25 -10.72
N GLY A 293 -12.60 -2.21 -11.99
CA GLY A 293 -13.51 -2.37 -13.12
C GLY A 293 -14.25 -3.71 -13.10
N LEU A 294 -13.56 -4.80 -12.73
CA LEU A 294 -14.18 -6.12 -12.54
C LEU A 294 -15.19 -6.11 -11.38
N GLY A 295 -14.85 -5.51 -10.24
CA GLY A 295 -15.75 -5.45 -9.08
C GLY A 295 -16.95 -4.51 -9.24
N LEU A 296 -16.83 -3.52 -10.13
CA LEU A 296 -17.92 -2.64 -10.52
C LEU A 296 -18.77 -3.21 -11.68
N SER A 297 -18.38 -4.35 -12.25
CA SER A 297 -19.11 -5.02 -13.33
C SER A 297 -20.32 -5.81 -12.79
N PRO A 298 -21.28 -6.20 -13.65
CA PRO A 298 -22.37 -7.11 -13.26
C PRO A 298 -21.90 -8.57 -13.06
N LEU A 299 -20.61 -8.88 -13.29
CA LEU A 299 -20.10 -10.24 -13.36
C LEU A 299 -19.73 -10.81 -11.99
N VAL A 300 -19.24 -9.94 -11.08
CA VAL A 300 -18.62 -10.33 -9.82
C VAL A 300 -18.94 -9.29 -8.76
N HIS A 301 -19.18 -9.74 -7.54
CA HIS A 301 -19.38 -8.87 -6.39
C HIS A 301 -18.10 -8.10 -6.05
N LEU A 302 -18.24 -6.79 -5.82
CA LEU A 302 -17.12 -5.90 -5.49
C LEU A 302 -16.21 -6.44 -4.38
N PRO A 303 -16.71 -7.00 -3.25
CA PRO A 303 -15.84 -7.56 -2.21
C PRO A 303 -14.95 -8.71 -2.71
N VAL A 304 -15.47 -9.57 -3.59
CA VAL A 304 -14.73 -10.71 -4.15
C VAL A 304 -13.61 -10.20 -5.07
N ALA A 305 -13.93 -9.26 -5.96
CA ALA A 305 -12.94 -8.65 -6.86
C ALA A 305 -11.87 -7.87 -6.09
N MET A 306 -12.24 -7.15 -5.04
CA MET A 306 -11.29 -6.43 -4.18
C MET A 306 -10.42 -7.40 -3.37
N MET A 307 -10.98 -8.49 -2.86
CA MET A 307 -10.20 -9.54 -2.18
C MET A 307 -9.16 -10.15 -3.12
N LEU A 308 -9.52 -10.41 -4.39
CA LEU A 308 -8.59 -10.88 -5.42
C LEU A 308 -7.48 -9.87 -5.67
N THR A 309 -7.85 -8.60 -5.86
CA THR A 309 -6.93 -7.50 -6.13
C THR A 309 -5.93 -7.31 -4.99
N ILE A 310 -6.41 -7.29 -3.75
CA ILE A 310 -5.57 -7.18 -2.54
C ILE A 310 -4.65 -8.40 -2.43
N GLY A 311 -5.17 -9.62 -2.62
CA GLY A 311 -4.38 -10.84 -2.58
C GLY A 311 -3.24 -10.84 -3.59
N TYR A 312 -3.51 -10.36 -4.82
CA TYR A 312 -2.49 -10.22 -5.86
C TYR A 312 -1.44 -9.15 -5.49
N LEU A 313 -1.86 -7.96 -5.05
CA LEU A 313 -0.94 -6.90 -4.64
C LEU A 313 -0.06 -7.31 -3.46
N LEU A 314 -0.60 -8.07 -2.49
CA LEU A 314 0.20 -8.63 -1.39
C LEU A 314 1.27 -9.59 -1.90
N LEU A 315 0.93 -10.42 -2.90
CA LEU A 315 1.91 -11.34 -3.49
C LEU A 315 2.98 -10.58 -4.30
N GLN A 316 2.61 -9.51 -5.00
CA GLN A 316 3.54 -8.62 -5.68
C GLN A 316 4.49 -7.93 -4.68
N LEU A 317 3.95 -7.40 -3.58
CA LEU A 317 4.73 -6.82 -2.50
C LEU A 317 5.70 -7.85 -1.87
N TYR A 318 5.23 -9.06 -1.60
CA TYR A 318 6.09 -10.15 -1.12
C TYR A 318 7.24 -10.45 -2.10
N ALA A 319 6.95 -10.49 -3.41
CA ALA A 319 7.96 -10.68 -4.44
C ALA A 319 9.07 -9.63 -4.38
N GLU A 320 8.69 -8.37 -4.19
CA GLU A 320 9.59 -7.23 -4.09
C GLU A 320 10.42 -7.27 -2.81
N ILE A 321 9.79 -7.56 -1.68
CA ILE A 321 10.50 -7.72 -0.41
C ILE A 321 11.54 -8.82 -0.53
N CYS A 322 11.19 -9.99 -1.07
CA CYS A 322 12.14 -11.08 -1.26
C CYS A 322 13.27 -10.76 -2.24
N ALA A 323 12.97 -10.02 -3.30
CA ALA A 323 13.99 -9.55 -4.24
C ALA A 323 15.02 -8.65 -3.53
N TYR A 324 14.56 -7.82 -2.59
CA TYR A 324 15.42 -6.95 -1.78
C TYR A 324 16.17 -7.72 -0.68
N THR A 325 15.50 -8.57 0.10
CA THR A 325 16.06 -9.21 1.30
C THR A 325 16.90 -10.44 1.00
N SER A 326 16.39 -11.32 0.14
CA SER A 326 16.91 -12.68 -0.01
C SER A 326 17.77 -12.85 -1.26
N LYS A 327 17.91 -11.78 -2.07
CA LYS A 327 18.64 -11.75 -3.35
C LYS A 327 18.27 -12.89 -4.30
N LYS A 328 17.09 -13.46 -4.10
CA LYS A 328 16.48 -14.53 -4.89
C LYS A 328 15.10 -14.04 -5.29
N PHE A 329 14.66 -14.41 -6.49
CA PHE A 329 13.25 -14.28 -6.88
C PHE A 329 12.55 -15.61 -6.56
N PRO A 330 11.88 -15.75 -5.40
CA PRO A 330 11.29 -17.03 -5.03
C PRO A 330 10.05 -17.40 -5.87
N LEU A 331 9.46 -16.44 -6.59
CA LEU A 331 8.22 -16.66 -7.34
C LEU A 331 8.46 -17.13 -8.78
N SER A 332 8.91 -18.37 -8.95
CA SER A 332 8.47 -19.15 -10.09
C SER A 332 7.33 -20.06 -9.60
N PHE A 333 6.15 -19.49 -9.40
CA PHE A 333 4.97 -20.28 -9.03
C PHE A 333 4.50 -21.10 -10.24
N GLY A 334 5.13 -22.27 -10.42
CA GLY A 334 4.79 -23.19 -11.50
C GLY A 334 5.24 -22.73 -12.89
N ARG A 335 4.64 -23.34 -13.92
CA ARG A 335 4.94 -23.12 -15.35
C ARG A 335 4.08 -22.02 -16.01
N LEU A 336 3.24 -21.33 -15.23
CA LEU A 336 2.36 -20.27 -15.73
C LEU A 336 3.00 -18.90 -15.48
N GLY A 337 3.34 -18.20 -16.55
CA GLY A 337 3.83 -16.82 -16.50
C GLY A 337 2.71 -15.80 -16.67
N PRO A 338 3.05 -14.50 -16.64
CA PRO A 338 2.09 -13.41 -16.80
C PRO A 338 1.29 -13.50 -18.11
N THR A 339 1.93 -13.93 -19.19
CA THR A 339 1.28 -14.08 -20.50
C THR A 339 0.23 -15.19 -20.50
N GLU A 340 0.52 -16.35 -19.93
CA GLU A 340 -0.47 -17.43 -19.81
C GLU A 340 -1.67 -16.99 -18.97
N VAL A 341 -1.42 -16.28 -17.87
CA VAL A 341 -2.49 -15.74 -17.02
C VAL A 341 -3.38 -14.77 -17.81
N ARG A 342 -2.80 -13.88 -18.61
CA ARG A 342 -3.55 -12.95 -19.46
C ARG A 342 -4.35 -13.67 -20.55
N ILE A 343 -3.79 -14.71 -21.16
CA ILE A 343 -4.50 -15.55 -22.15
C ILE A 343 -5.70 -16.24 -21.50
N VAL A 344 -5.51 -16.87 -20.34
CA VAL A 344 -6.58 -17.54 -19.60
C VAL A 344 -7.67 -16.53 -19.22
N LEU A 345 -7.29 -15.36 -18.71
CA LEU A 345 -8.23 -14.28 -18.40
C LEU A 345 -9.00 -13.83 -19.65
N GLY A 346 -8.32 -13.64 -20.77
CA GLY A 346 -8.95 -13.27 -22.04
C GLY A 346 -9.96 -14.32 -22.53
N LEU A 347 -9.65 -15.60 -22.41
CA LEU A 347 -10.55 -16.70 -22.78
C LEU A 347 -11.76 -16.78 -21.85
N ILE A 348 -11.57 -16.61 -20.54
CA ILE A 348 -12.67 -16.57 -19.57
C ILE A 348 -13.58 -15.38 -19.87
N THR A 349 -13.01 -14.19 -20.05
CA THR A 349 -13.77 -12.97 -20.38
C THR A 349 -14.52 -13.13 -21.71
N LEU A 350 -13.90 -13.72 -22.72
CA LEU A 350 -14.58 -14.02 -23.99
C LEU A 350 -15.72 -15.03 -23.83
N GLY A 351 -15.52 -16.08 -23.03
CA GLY A 351 -16.57 -17.05 -22.73
C GLY A 351 -17.77 -16.40 -22.04
N LEU A 352 -17.52 -15.50 -21.10
CA LEU A 352 -18.56 -14.75 -20.39
C LEU A 352 -19.38 -13.84 -21.31
N VAL A 353 -18.83 -13.34 -22.43
CA VAL A 353 -19.63 -12.60 -23.44
C VAL A 353 -20.84 -13.41 -23.89
N PHE A 354 -20.68 -14.72 -24.08
CA PHE A 354 -21.72 -15.61 -24.62
C PHE A 354 -22.44 -16.43 -23.55
N TRP A 355 -21.86 -16.55 -22.36
CA TRP A 355 -22.42 -17.33 -21.27
C TRP A 355 -22.38 -16.54 -19.97
N GLN A 356 -23.54 -15.99 -19.59
CA GLN A 356 -23.73 -15.26 -18.34
C GLN A 356 -24.32 -16.22 -17.29
N PRO A 357 -23.52 -16.71 -16.33
CA PRO A 357 -24.00 -17.68 -15.36
C PRO A 357 -25.09 -17.07 -14.48
N ALA A 358 -26.22 -17.78 -14.35
CA ALA A 358 -27.30 -17.34 -13.47
C ALA A 358 -26.81 -17.31 -12.01
N PRO A 359 -27.15 -16.27 -11.25
CA PRO A 359 -26.83 -16.23 -9.83
C PRO A 359 -27.65 -17.29 -9.07
N PHE A 360 -27.04 -17.88 -8.04
CA PHE A 360 -27.70 -18.80 -7.12
C PHE A 360 -27.56 -18.30 -5.68
N LEU A 361 -28.53 -18.65 -4.84
CA LEU A 361 -28.53 -18.24 -3.45
C LEU A 361 -27.65 -19.20 -2.62
N PHE A 362 -26.63 -18.66 -1.97
CA PHE A 362 -25.79 -19.40 -1.03
C PHE A 362 -25.73 -18.65 0.30
N MET A 363 -26.20 -19.29 1.39
CA MET A 363 -26.22 -18.70 2.74
C MET A 363 -26.88 -17.30 2.80
N GLY A 364 -27.90 -17.05 1.97
CA GLY A 364 -28.60 -15.75 1.90
C GLY A 364 -27.92 -14.70 1.03
N VAL A 365 -26.78 -15.01 0.40
CA VAL A 365 -26.07 -14.15 -0.56
C VAL A 365 -26.27 -14.69 -1.98
N SER A 366 -26.65 -13.83 -2.91
CA SER A 366 -26.71 -14.16 -4.33
C SER A 366 -25.27 -14.23 -4.87
N LEU A 367 -24.82 -15.39 -5.36
CA LEU A 367 -23.47 -15.58 -5.89
C LEU A 367 -23.52 -16.16 -7.30
N THR A 368 -22.54 -15.81 -8.11
CA THR A 368 -22.30 -16.44 -9.41
C THR A 368 -21.20 -17.51 -9.31
N VAL A 369 -21.10 -18.37 -10.34
CA VAL A 369 -19.97 -19.31 -10.46
C VAL A 369 -18.63 -18.56 -10.53
N VAL A 370 -18.62 -17.36 -11.12
CA VAL A 370 -17.43 -16.50 -11.21
C VAL A 370 -17.02 -15.99 -9.83
N ASP A 371 -17.98 -15.59 -8.99
CA ASP A 371 -17.73 -15.19 -7.60
C ASP A 371 -17.05 -16.29 -6.80
N VAL A 372 -17.54 -17.53 -6.92
CA VAL A 372 -16.97 -18.68 -6.18
C VAL A 372 -15.56 -18.99 -6.68
N ALA A 373 -15.34 -18.98 -7.99
CA ALA A 373 -14.04 -19.26 -8.59
C ALA A 373 -13.01 -18.20 -8.18
N LEU A 374 -13.33 -16.91 -8.32
CA LEU A 374 -12.44 -15.82 -7.94
C LEU A 374 -12.26 -15.71 -6.43
N GLY A 375 -13.33 -15.95 -5.65
CA GLY A 375 -13.25 -16.00 -4.19
C GLY A 375 -12.26 -17.07 -3.71
N THR A 376 -12.35 -18.27 -4.30
CA THR A 376 -11.44 -19.38 -3.98
C THR A 376 -10.01 -19.06 -4.39
N LEU A 377 -9.80 -18.49 -5.58
CA LEU A 377 -8.48 -18.03 -6.02
C LEU A 377 -7.89 -16.98 -5.06
N SER A 378 -8.70 -16.01 -4.64
CA SER A 378 -8.28 -14.95 -3.72
C SER A 378 -7.84 -15.50 -2.37
N VAL A 379 -8.61 -16.45 -1.80
CA VAL A 379 -8.24 -17.14 -0.55
C VAL A 379 -6.92 -17.89 -0.74
N GLY A 380 -6.75 -18.57 -1.88
CA GLY A 380 -5.49 -19.23 -2.23
C GLY A 380 -4.30 -18.28 -2.30
N LEU A 381 -4.45 -17.10 -2.90
CA LEU A 381 -3.41 -16.07 -2.95
C LEU A 381 -3.05 -15.56 -1.55
N LEU A 382 -4.05 -15.30 -0.71
CA LEU A 382 -3.84 -14.85 0.67
C LEU A 382 -3.12 -15.90 1.53
N ILE A 383 -3.54 -17.16 1.47
CA ILE A 383 -2.85 -18.27 2.16
C ILE A 383 -1.42 -18.40 1.65
N THR A 384 -1.21 -18.29 0.34
CA THR A 384 0.12 -18.34 -0.27
C THR A 384 1.00 -17.23 0.26
N PHE A 385 0.52 -15.98 0.25
CA PHE A 385 1.24 -14.83 0.80
C PHE A 385 1.62 -15.04 2.28
N LEU A 386 0.66 -15.44 3.11
CA LEU A 386 0.88 -15.63 4.56
C LEU A 386 1.90 -16.73 4.82
N THR A 387 1.76 -17.88 4.15
CA THR A 387 2.67 -19.02 4.35
C THR A 387 4.06 -18.76 3.78
N ALA A 388 4.17 -18.14 2.60
CA ALA A 388 5.44 -17.79 1.99
C ALA A 388 6.18 -16.72 2.80
N SER A 389 5.48 -15.67 3.24
CA SER A 389 6.05 -14.62 4.09
C SER A 389 6.54 -15.18 5.43
N ALA A 390 5.75 -16.04 6.08
CA ALA A 390 6.14 -16.66 7.35
C ALA A 390 7.35 -17.60 7.20
N LYS A 391 7.41 -18.39 6.11
CA LYS A 391 8.55 -19.26 5.80
C LYS A 391 9.82 -18.43 5.57
N GLU A 392 9.73 -17.38 4.77
CA GLU A 392 10.88 -16.53 4.46
C GLU A 392 11.38 -15.78 5.70
N ALA A 393 10.47 -15.26 6.54
CA ALA A 393 10.85 -14.61 7.79
C ALA A 393 11.61 -15.54 8.74
N ARG A 394 11.18 -16.80 8.87
CA ARG A 394 11.89 -17.82 9.66
C ARG A 394 13.25 -18.16 9.07
N LEU A 395 13.36 -18.24 7.74
CA LEU A 395 14.62 -18.50 7.06
C LEU A 395 15.63 -17.37 7.30
N LEU A 396 15.19 -16.11 7.18
CA LEU A 396 16.04 -14.94 7.41
C LEU A 396 16.47 -14.84 8.88
N ASP A 397 15.56 -15.03 9.84
CA ASP A 397 15.90 -15.04 11.28
C ASP A 397 16.93 -16.14 11.61
N ALA A 398 16.77 -17.33 11.03
CA ALA A 398 17.75 -18.41 11.19
C ALA A 398 19.13 -18.06 10.62
N GLN A 399 19.18 -17.41 9.44
CA GLN A 399 20.43 -16.97 8.82
C GLN A 399 21.14 -15.88 9.63
N ASP A 400 20.38 -14.90 10.14
CA ASP A 400 20.95 -13.81 10.93
C ASP A 400 21.45 -14.29 12.29
N ARG A 401 20.70 -15.16 12.98
CA ARG A 401 21.15 -15.79 14.23
C ARG A 401 22.39 -16.67 14.03
N ALA A 402 22.48 -17.37 12.91
CA ALA A 402 23.68 -18.17 12.59
C ALA A 402 24.93 -17.29 12.42
N ARG A 403 24.79 -16.06 11.91
CA ARG A 403 25.89 -15.09 11.83
C ARG A 403 26.34 -14.58 13.20
N TRP A 404 25.44 -14.48 14.19
CA TRP A 404 25.80 -14.06 15.55
C TRP A 404 26.65 -15.09 16.30
N VAL A 405 26.54 -16.38 15.92
CA VAL A 405 27.25 -17.49 16.58
C VAL A 405 28.64 -17.73 15.97
N GLN A 406 28.99 -17.11 14.84
CA GLN A 406 30.35 -17.20 14.31
C GLN A 406 31.32 -16.43 15.22
N PRO A 407 32.37 -17.09 15.77
CA PRO A 407 33.41 -16.37 16.51
C PRO A 407 34.13 -15.40 15.57
N LEU A 408 34.57 -14.26 16.10
CA LEU A 408 35.45 -13.28 15.42
C LEU A 408 36.85 -13.88 15.15
N THR A 409 36.96 -15.00 14.43
CA THR A 409 38.24 -15.70 14.19
C THR A 409 38.77 -15.56 12.77
N SER A 410 38.30 -14.57 11.99
CA SER A 410 38.80 -14.35 10.63
C SER A 410 39.05 -12.89 10.23
N SER A 411 39.10 -11.95 11.17
CA SER A 411 39.81 -10.68 10.94
C SER A 411 41.22 -10.82 11.50
N GLY A 412 42.22 -10.95 10.62
CA GLY A 412 43.62 -11.16 10.95
C GLY A 412 44.21 -10.03 11.82
N PHE A 413 44.04 -10.15 13.13
CA PHE A 413 44.79 -9.38 14.12
C PHE A 413 45.79 -10.32 14.78
N THR A 414 46.92 -10.53 14.09
CA THR A 414 48.09 -11.15 14.69
C THR A 414 48.68 -10.12 15.66
N ILE A 415 48.38 -10.26 16.95
CA ILE A 415 49.17 -9.58 17.98
C ILE A 415 50.53 -10.30 17.99
N ALA A 416 51.52 -9.68 17.37
CA ALA A 416 52.90 -10.02 17.65
C ALA A 416 53.16 -9.66 19.13
N ILE A 417 53.18 -10.69 19.98
CA ILE A 417 53.74 -10.54 21.32
C ILE A 417 55.24 -10.56 21.11
N ASP A 418 55.86 -9.39 21.21
CA ASP A 418 57.31 -9.25 21.26
C ASP A 418 57.80 -9.80 22.59
N SER A 419 58.68 -10.79 22.54
CA SER A 419 59.19 -11.52 23.71
C SER A 419 60.40 -10.83 24.35
N GLN A 420 60.40 -9.50 24.42
CA GLN A 420 61.51 -8.72 25.00
C GLN A 420 61.23 -8.05 26.35
N ASP A 421 60.00 -8.07 26.88
CA ASP A 421 59.69 -7.41 28.16
C ASP A 421 59.59 -8.38 29.36
N LEU A 422 60.41 -9.45 29.39
CA LEU A 422 60.47 -10.39 30.53
C LEU A 422 61.86 -10.55 31.16
N GLU A 423 62.75 -9.57 31.02
CA GLU A 423 63.93 -9.44 31.87
C GLU A 423 64.14 -7.97 32.23
N ASP A 424 63.64 -7.57 33.41
CA ASP A 424 64.35 -6.78 34.43
C ASP A 424 63.50 -6.57 35.70
#